data_AF-A0A455X3J2-F1
#
_entry.id   AF-A0A455X3J2-F1
#
_cell.length_a   1.000
_cell.length_b   1.000
_cell.length_c   1.000
_cell.angle_alpha   90.00
_cell.angle_beta   90.00
_cell.angle_gamma   90.00
#
_symmetry.space_group_name_H-M   'P 1'
#
loop_
_entity.id
_entity.type
_entity.pdbx_description
1 polymer ?
#
loop_
_entity_poly.entity_id
_entity_poly.type
_entity_poly.pdbx_seq_one_letter_code
_entity_poly.pdbx_strand_id
1 'polypeptide(L)'
;MDTQPQKWQGAEVRVESRPSPPRPGVNEFLVIVTGKRGPVHDIMVSVRTDDQDQWIQAIQDGEVGVYRRAAKVALGTRSVLQVQIKHNGAEGVLRFPLNLSP
;
A
#
# COMPACT_ATOMS: atom_id res chain seq x y z
N MET A 1 -4.51 9.33 -10.42
CA MET A 1 -3.94 8.63 -9.25
C MET A 1 -5.06 7.90 -8.56
N ASP A 2 -4.83 6.64 -8.17
CA ASP A 2 -5.91 5.77 -7.65
C ASP A 2 -6.36 6.18 -6.24
N THR A 3 -5.46 6.81 -5.46
CA THR A 3 -5.67 7.17 -4.05
C THR A 3 -4.96 8.49 -3.69
N GLN A 4 -5.37 9.13 -2.60
CA GLN A 4 -4.69 10.32 -2.05
C GLN A 4 -3.49 9.92 -1.17
N PRO A 5 -2.35 10.64 -1.25
CA PRO A 5 -1.19 10.38 -0.38
C PRO A 5 -1.54 10.56 1.11
N GLN A 6 -0.89 9.78 1.98
CA GLN A 6 -0.99 9.91 3.44
C GLN A 6 0.40 10.09 4.06
N LYS A 7 0.46 10.63 5.29
CA LYS A 7 1.71 10.80 6.02
C LYS A 7 1.88 9.73 7.09
N TRP A 8 3.11 9.25 7.27
CA TRP A 8 3.51 8.39 8.38
C TRP A 8 4.90 8.78 8.86
N GLN A 9 5.03 9.17 10.13
CA GLN A 9 6.30 9.62 10.74
C GLN A 9 7.10 10.63 9.90
N GLY A 10 6.41 11.55 9.22
CA GLY A 10 7.03 12.56 8.35
C GLY A 10 7.39 12.07 6.95
N ALA A 11 7.25 10.78 6.64
CA ALA A 11 7.27 10.26 5.28
C ALA A 11 5.90 10.41 4.61
N GLU A 12 5.90 10.59 3.29
CA GLU A 12 4.73 10.46 2.44
C GLU A 12 4.60 9.03 1.93
N VAL A 13 3.38 8.51 1.96
CA VAL A 13 3.03 7.18 1.47
C VAL A 13 1.97 7.34 0.39
N ARG A 14 2.27 6.84 -0.80
CA ARG A 14 1.40 6.81 -1.96
C ARG A 14 1.12 5.37 -2.38
N VAL A 15 -0.06 5.15 -2.94
CA VAL A 15 -0.45 3.86 -3.51
C VAL A 15 -0.83 4.03 -4.96
N GLU A 16 -0.22 3.21 -5.81
CA GLU A 16 -0.61 3.02 -7.21
C GLU A 16 -1.06 1.57 -7.41
N SER A 17 -1.99 1.35 -8.33
CA SER A 17 -2.47 0.01 -8.70
C SER A 17 -2.18 -0.32 -10.16
N ARG A 18 -2.06 -1.62 -10.45
CA ARG A 18 -1.97 -2.17 -11.81
C ARG A 18 -3.02 -3.30 -11.94
N PRO A 19 -4.04 -3.14 -12.81
CA PRO A 19 -4.36 -1.95 -13.61
C PRO A 19 -4.75 -0.73 -12.74
N SER A 20 -4.74 0.46 -13.34
CA SER A 20 -5.23 1.72 -12.76
C SER A 20 -6.37 2.26 -13.65
N PRO A 21 -7.60 2.43 -13.14
CA PRO A 21 -8.03 2.10 -11.78
C PRO A 21 -8.03 0.58 -11.49
N PRO A 22 -7.94 0.15 -10.21
CA PRO A 22 -7.99 -1.25 -9.84
C PRO A 22 -9.37 -1.83 -10.16
N ARG A 23 -9.44 -3.12 -10.47
CA ARG A 23 -10.70 -3.81 -10.83
C ARG A 23 -10.97 -5.01 -9.91
N PRO A 24 -12.20 -5.52 -9.79
CA PRO A 24 -12.44 -6.76 -9.05
C PRO A 24 -11.52 -7.90 -9.52
N GLY A 25 -10.94 -8.65 -8.58
CA GLY A 25 -9.93 -9.68 -8.85
C GLY A 25 -8.59 -9.38 -8.20
N VAL A 26 -7.51 -9.99 -8.71
CA VAL A 26 -6.15 -9.75 -8.21
C VAL A 26 -5.54 -8.56 -8.94
N ASN A 27 -5.08 -7.57 -8.17
CA ASN A 27 -4.41 -6.38 -8.69
C ASN A 27 -3.04 -6.29 -8.02
N GLU A 28 -2.07 -5.74 -8.73
CA GLU A 28 -0.80 -5.38 -8.12
C GLU A 28 -0.90 -3.97 -7.53
N PHE A 29 -0.33 -3.79 -6.34
CA PHE A 29 -0.19 -2.51 -5.67
C PHE A 29 1.28 -2.16 -5.48
N LEU A 30 1.61 -0.91 -5.77
CA LEU A 30 2.89 -0.27 -5.49
C LEU A 30 2.66 0.69 -4.32
N VAL A 31 3.24 0.39 -3.17
CA VAL A 31 3.34 1.31 -2.04
C VAL A 31 4.64 2.07 -2.18
N ILE A 32 4.56 3.38 -2.38
CA ILE A 32 5.69 4.28 -2.61
C ILE A 32 5.87 5.12 -1.35
N VAL A 33 7.03 5.04 -0.71
CA VAL A 33 7.33 5.73 0.54
C VAL A 33 8.49 6.70 0.32
N THR A 34 8.21 8.00 0.49
CA THR A 34 9.18 9.08 0.28
C THR A 34 9.33 9.92 1.55
N GLY A 35 10.55 9.94 2.09
CA GLY A 35 10.92 10.75 3.24
C GLY A 35 11.46 12.13 2.81
N LYS A 36 11.86 12.93 3.80
CA LYS A 36 12.42 14.27 3.56
C LYS A 36 13.69 14.27 2.70
N ARG A 37 14.50 13.20 2.77
CA ARG A 37 15.80 13.09 2.09
C ARG A 37 15.79 12.19 0.85
N GLY A 38 14.60 11.74 0.41
CA GLY A 38 14.46 10.82 -0.70
C GLY A 38 13.67 9.56 -0.32
N PRO A 39 13.79 8.48 -1.10
CA PRO A 39 13.07 7.24 -0.86
C PRO A 39 13.37 6.64 0.51
N VAL A 40 12.35 6.05 1.14
CA VAL A 40 12.53 5.30 2.40
C VAL A 40 12.66 3.82 2.05
N HIS A 41 13.79 3.22 2.44
CA HIS A 41 14.06 1.79 2.35
C HIS A 41 14.25 1.19 3.74
N ASP A 42 14.45 -0.13 3.84
CA ASP A 42 14.65 -0.86 5.11
C ASP A 42 13.49 -0.73 6.11
N ILE A 43 12.26 -0.63 5.57
CA ILE A 43 11.01 -0.70 6.32
C ILE A 43 10.22 -1.94 5.90
N MET A 44 9.44 -2.47 6.83
CA MET A 44 8.53 -3.57 6.54
C MET A 44 7.18 -3.02 6.12
N VAL A 45 6.77 -3.31 4.89
CA VAL A 45 5.46 -2.94 4.36
C VAL A 45 4.64 -4.20 4.16
N SER A 46 3.45 -4.26 4.74
CA SER A 46 2.47 -5.33 4.53
C SER A 46 1.14 -4.75 4.10
N VAL A 47 0.38 -5.50 3.31
CA VAL A 47 -0.92 -5.06 2.80
C VAL A 47 -2.01 -6.09 3.05
N ARG A 48 -3.25 -5.61 3.13
CA ARG A 48 -4.49 -6.40 3.06
C ARG A 48 -5.63 -5.51 2.55
N THR A 49 -6.71 -6.11 2.06
CA THR A 49 -7.87 -5.36 1.55
C THR A 49 -9.12 -5.55 2.39
N ASP A 50 -9.14 -6.51 3.30
CA ASP A 50 -10.20 -6.77 4.28
C ASP A 50 -9.60 -6.85 5.69
N ASP A 51 -10.36 -6.49 6.72
CA ASP A 51 -9.89 -6.64 8.12
C ASP A 51 -9.74 -8.11 8.54
N GLN A 52 -10.43 -9.03 7.86
CA GLN A 52 -10.32 -10.49 8.05
C GLN A 52 -9.19 -11.12 7.23
N ASP A 53 -8.63 -10.41 6.25
CA ASP A 53 -7.51 -10.91 5.47
C ASP A 53 -6.22 -10.89 6.32
N GLN A 54 -5.40 -11.93 6.17
CA GLN A 54 -4.05 -11.95 6.75
C GLN A 54 -3.19 -10.85 6.13
N TRP A 55 -2.29 -10.26 6.94
CA TRP A 55 -1.27 -9.35 6.42
C TRP A 55 -0.33 -10.08 5.48
N ILE A 56 -0.06 -9.49 4.33
CA ILE A 56 0.88 -10.05 3.36
C ILE A 56 1.99 -9.06 3.11
N GLN A 57 3.22 -9.45 3.41
CA GLN A 57 4.38 -8.59 3.24
C GLN A 57 4.63 -8.31 1.76
N ALA A 58 4.78 -7.03 1.43
CA ALA A 58 5.20 -6.55 0.13
C ALA A 58 6.71 -6.76 -0.07
N ILE A 59 7.10 -6.94 -1.33
CA ILE A 59 8.50 -7.11 -1.71
C ILE A 59 9.07 -5.73 -2.00
N GLN A 60 10.18 -5.38 -1.34
CA GLN A 60 10.89 -4.15 -1.63
C GLN A 60 11.54 -4.23 -3.02
N ASP A 61 11.31 -3.21 -3.85
CA ASP A 61 11.87 -3.09 -5.20
C ASP A 61 13.14 -2.22 -5.14
N GLY A 62 14.26 -2.84 -4.74
CA GLY A 62 15.53 -2.12 -4.51
C GLY A 62 15.44 -1.02 -3.44
N GLU A 63 16.38 -0.08 -3.42
CA GLU A 63 16.40 1.02 -2.43
C GLU A 63 15.67 2.28 -2.92
N VAL A 64 14.69 2.13 -3.82
CA VAL A 64 13.94 3.25 -4.42
C VAL A 64 12.63 3.57 -3.69
N GLY A 65 12.41 2.98 -2.50
CA GLY A 65 11.24 3.21 -1.66
C GLY A 65 9.92 2.75 -2.28
N VAL A 66 9.97 1.74 -3.14
CA VAL A 66 8.80 1.11 -3.75
C VAL A 66 8.67 -0.31 -3.19
N TYR A 67 7.44 -0.66 -2.80
CA TYR A 67 7.10 -1.97 -2.25
C TYR A 67 5.92 -2.56 -3.03
N ARG A 68 6.09 -3.76 -3.58
CA ARG A 68 5.12 -4.37 -4.51
C ARG A 68 4.40 -5.54 -3.88
N ARG A 69 3.08 -5.59 -4.03
CA ARG A 69 2.30 -6.77 -3.66
C ARG A 69 1.02 -6.92 -4.46
N ALA A 70 0.73 -8.16 -4.88
CA ALA A 70 -0.58 -8.52 -5.40
C ALA A 70 -1.57 -8.79 -4.25
N ALA A 71 -2.76 -8.21 -4.33
CA ALA A 71 -3.85 -8.44 -3.38
C ALA A 71 -5.20 -8.56 -4.10
N LYS A 72 -6.13 -9.28 -3.47
CA LYS A 72 -7.49 -9.47 -3.99
C LYS A 72 -8.32 -8.24 -3.68
N VAL A 73 -9.04 -7.74 -4.67
CA VAL A 73 -9.93 -6.58 -4.62
C VAL A 73 -11.34 -7.04 -4.97
N ALA A 74 -12.34 -6.51 -4.27
CA ALA A 74 -13.75 -6.75 -4.59
C ALA A 74 -14.59 -5.54 -4.16
N LEU A 75 -15.78 -5.40 -4.76
CA LEU A 75 -16.79 -4.47 -4.28
C LEU A 75 -17.17 -4.80 -2.83
N GLY A 76 -17.53 -3.79 -2.03
CA GLY A 76 -17.87 -3.97 -0.63
C GLY A 76 -16.63 -3.99 0.27
N THR A 77 -16.41 -5.09 1.01
CA THR A 77 -15.42 -5.13 2.11
C THR A 77 -13.97 -5.05 1.64
N ARG A 78 -13.66 -5.43 0.39
CA ARG A 78 -12.31 -5.38 -0.21
C ARG A 78 -12.07 -4.15 -1.09
N SER A 79 -12.66 -3.02 -0.69
CA SER A 79 -12.57 -1.73 -1.38
C SER A 79 -11.60 -0.74 -0.72
N VAL A 80 -10.87 -1.14 0.32
CA VAL A 80 -9.86 -0.31 0.99
C VAL A 80 -8.55 -1.07 1.08
N LEU A 81 -7.48 -0.54 0.48
CA LEU A 81 -6.15 -1.09 0.71
C LEU A 81 -5.63 -0.58 2.06
N GLN A 82 -5.38 -1.50 2.97
CA GLN A 82 -4.73 -1.22 4.24
C GLN A 82 -3.24 -1.49 4.07
N VAL A 83 -2.43 -0.53 4.47
CA VAL A 83 -0.97 -0.59 4.39
C VAL A 83 -0.43 -0.50 5.81
N GLN A 84 0.13 -1.59 6.31
CA GLN A 84 0.87 -1.63 7.56
C GLN A 84 2.33 -1.31 7.27
N ILE A 85 2.89 -0.37 8.02
CA ILE A 85 4.30 0.02 7.95
C ILE A 85 4.92 -0.21 9.32
N LYS A 86 6.06 -0.91 9.36
CA LYS A 86 6.89 -1.08 10.56
C LYS A 86 8.32 -0.64 10.32
N HIS A 87 8.89 0.09 11.28
CA HIS A 87 10.28 0.52 11.27
C HIS A 87 10.75 0.77 12.71
N ASN A 88 11.91 0.22 13.10
CA ASN A 88 12.52 0.43 14.41
C ASN A 88 11.56 0.29 15.61
N GLY A 89 10.72 -0.75 15.59
CA GLY A 89 9.75 -1.04 16.64
C GLY A 89 8.47 -0.19 16.61
N ALA A 90 8.39 0.83 15.75
CA ALA A 90 7.17 1.59 15.52
C ALA A 90 6.31 0.94 14.42
N GLU A 91 4.99 0.97 14.60
CA GLU A 91 4.02 0.39 13.68
C GLU A 91 2.85 1.36 13.44
N GLY A 92 2.36 1.42 12.20
CA GLY A 92 1.13 2.14 11.87
C GLY A 92 0.39 1.51 10.70
N VAL A 93 -0.92 1.75 10.63
CA VAL A 93 -1.78 1.31 9.53
C VAL A 93 -2.39 2.51 8.84
N LEU A 94 -2.11 2.65 7.55
CA LEU A 94 -2.73 3.63 6.65
C LEU A 94 -3.83 2.95 5.84
N ARG A 95 -4.90 3.68 5.53
CA ARG A 95 -6.07 3.14 4.83
C ARG A 95 -6.36 3.95 3.57
N PHE A 96 -6.20 3.34 2.41
CA PHE A 96 -6.39 3.97 1.11
C PHE A 96 -7.67 3.44 0.45
N PRO A 97 -8.75 4.23 0.38
CA PRO A 97 -9.95 3.86 -0.36
C PRO A 97 -9.61 3.61 -1.84
N LEU A 98 -10.06 2.48 -2.39
CA LEU A 98 -9.83 2.09 -3.78
C LEU A 98 -11.00 2.55 -4.65
N ASN A 99 -10.72 3.40 -5.62
CA ASN A 99 -11.69 3.78 -6.65
C ASN A 99 -11.71 2.71 -7.75
N LEU A 100 -12.58 1.72 -7.61
CA LEU A 100 -12.61 0.59 -8.54
C LEU A 100 -13.12 1.01 -9.92
N SER A 101 -12.53 0.44 -10.98
CA SER A 101 -13.17 0.40 -12.30
C SER A 101 -14.52 -0.33 -12.18
N PRO A 102 -15.55 0.13 -12.91
CA PRO A 102 -16.73 -0.69 -13.18
C PRO A 102 -16.35 -2.06 -13.75
#